data_AF-A0A699ZUK7-F1
#
_entry.id   AF-A0A699ZUK7-F1
#
_cell.length_a   1.000
_cell.length_b   1.000
_cell.length_c   1.000
_cell.angle_alpha   90.00
_cell.angle_beta   90.00
_cell.angle_gamma   90.00
#
_symmetry.space_group_name_H-M   'P 1'
#
loop_
_entity.id
_entity.type
_entity.pdbx_description
1 polymer ?
#
loop_
_entity_poly.entity_id
_entity_poly.type
_entity_poly.pdbx_seq_one_letter_code
_entity_poly.pdbx_strand_id
1 'polypeptide(L)'
;MERLKLAKWAMDDFQELVAAKLKAYEREHKELNMLLFPEVLERIARFDRVLSVPGGSLLLAGPSGAGRRSCALLLAYMHHLELNYDLKSFRNDMKEVLKKAGVEGKAVMLLLEDYQIVEPSFLEMVNSVLSGGEVPGLFSPEELAKELGPLEAVRDSDAAYTGPQNTYAYFTYRQGRVAKAGRVVRNLHVVVSMDPANELFRARCESNPALLTGCALQWLEAWGPQGSAHIPRVRLQQMMAAEAGPQANGSPKEKKGKKKAASMVPEEELVQHMVWLHQSMIPLGASPRQFIALVDLYGRIYAAKRTEVLAQQNFLKGGLSKLADAEGTVDGLNRTAQEQRKVLKVKQAEADEALVRIQASMMQAADRRQEVERLKKKQAVEEVEMQNRRGGVEIELAEVQPLIDQARKAVGQIKKENIDEIRSLKMPPDAIRDVLEGVLLVLGQDDTSWNNMKKFLGAKAVKDEIVNYDANKITPEMRAKVNKLLSVKGNSFEHAVIHRVSVAASPLAAWVKANVQYSKV
;
A
#
# COMPACT_ATOMS: atom_id res chain seq x y z
N MET A 1 -20.03 -6.72 67.87
CA MET A 1 -19.75 -5.67 66.87
C MET A 1 -20.61 -4.48 67.24
N GLU A 2 -20.00 -3.36 67.65
CA GLU A 2 -20.76 -2.19 68.16
C GLU A 2 -21.55 -1.53 67.03
N ARG A 3 -22.84 -1.22 67.27
CA ARG A 3 -23.65 -0.37 66.39
C ARG A 3 -22.98 0.99 66.25
N LEU A 4 -23.02 1.58 65.05
CA LEU A 4 -22.48 2.91 64.79
C LEU A 4 -23.10 3.92 65.78
N LYS A 5 -22.27 4.55 66.61
CA LYS A 5 -22.71 5.57 67.57
C LYS A 5 -22.94 6.87 66.79
N LEU A 6 -24.10 7.49 67.00
CA LEU A 6 -24.40 8.80 66.42
C LEU A 6 -23.37 9.83 66.88
N ALA A 7 -22.71 10.48 65.93
CA ALA A 7 -21.71 11.50 66.17
C ALA A 7 -21.93 12.68 65.24
N LYS A 8 -21.34 13.83 65.59
CA LYS A 8 -21.31 14.99 64.70
C LYS A 8 -20.21 14.78 63.66
N TRP A 9 -20.57 14.87 62.38
CA TRP A 9 -19.65 14.72 61.26
C TRP A 9 -19.59 16.01 60.44
N ALA A 10 -18.41 16.32 59.89
CA ALA A 10 -18.33 17.23 58.77
C ALA A 10 -18.93 16.56 57.52
N MET A 11 -19.45 17.37 56.61
CA MET A 11 -20.15 16.87 55.43
C MET A 11 -19.25 16.05 54.51
N ASP A 12 -18.03 16.52 54.28
CA ASP A 12 -17.06 15.85 53.41
C ASP A 12 -16.62 14.50 54.00
N ASP A 13 -16.29 14.47 55.30
CA ASP A 13 -15.95 13.23 56.02
C ASP A 13 -17.09 12.21 55.98
N PHE A 14 -18.34 12.68 56.15
CA PHE A 14 -19.51 11.82 56.07
C PHE A 14 -19.73 11.29 54.65
N GLN A 15 -19.51 12.13 53.64
CA GLN A 15 -19.58 11.71 52.24
C GLN A 15 -18.55 10.62 51.92
N GLU A 16 -17.31 10.76 52.41
CA GLU A 16 -16.26 9.75 52.23
C GLU A 16 -16.61 8.43 52.93
N LEU A 17 -17.12 8.49 54.16
CA LEU A 17 -17.58 7.32 54.91
C LEU A 17 -18.69 6.58 54.16
N VAL A 18 -19.72 7.31 53.71
CA VAL A 18 -20.85 6.75 52.96
C VAL A 18 -20.36 6.17 51.63
N ALA A 19 -19.45 6.85 50.93
CA ALA A 19 -18.86 6.35 49.69
C ALA A 19 -18.08 5.04 49.89
N ALA A 20 -17.30 4.93 50.98
CA ALA A 20 -16.58 3.72 51.32
C ALA A 20 -17.53 2.56 51.62
N LYS A 21 -18.60 2.82 52.39
CA LYS A 21 -19.62 1.80 52.72
C LYS A 21 -20.46 1.39 51.52
N LEU A 22 -20.78 2.34 50.64
CA LEU A 22 -21.46 2.04 49.37
C LEU A 22 -20.61 1.10 48.51
N LYS A 23 -19.32 1.39 48.32
CA LYS A 23 -18.41 0.50 47.58
C LYS A 23 -18.29 -0.89 48.20
N ALA A 24 -18.29 -0.99 49.53
CA ALA A 24 -18.26 -2.27 50.22
C ALA A 24 -19.55 -3.07 49.98
N TYR A 25 -20.71 -2.42 50.11
CA TYR A 25 -22.02 -3.00 49.80
C TYR A 25 -22.10 -3.51 48.36
N GLU A 26 -21.67 -2.70 47.38
CA GLU A 26 -21.74 -3.06 45.96
C GLU A 26 -20.82 -4.24 45.59
N ARG A 27 -19.74 -4.47 46.36
CA ARG A 27 -18.86 -5.63 46.20
C ARG A 27 -19.48 -6.93 46.73
N GLU A 28 -20.20 -6.86 47.84
CA GLU A 28 -20.75 -8.04 48.53
C GLU A 28 -22.15 -8.40 48.04
N HIS A 29 -22.93 -7.41 47.59
CA HIS A 29 -24.32 -7.58 47.21
C HIS A 29 -24.57 -7.19 45.75
N LYS A 30 -25.05 -5.97 45.52
CA LYS A 30 -25.51 -5.50 44.21
C LYS A 30 -25.22 -4.03 44.04
N GLU A 31 -24.88 -3.62 42.83
CA GLU A 31 -24.74 -2.22 42.45
C GLU A 31 -26.04 -1.44 42.70
N LEU A 32 -25.94 -0.37 43.50
CA LEU A 32 -27.05 0.55 43.77
C LEU A 32 -27.04 1.73 42.80
N ASN A 33 -25.91 2.00 42.13
CA ASN A 33 -25.74 3.12 41.19
C ASN A 33 -26.16 4.47 41.83
N MET A 34 -25.88 4.61 43.12
CA MET A 34 -26.33 5.73 43.93
C MET A 34 -25.32 6.87 43.84
N LEU A 35 -25.79 8.05 43.41
CA LEU A 35 -24.97 9.27 43.37
C LEU A 35 -25.03 9.96 44.74
N LEU A 36 -23.86 10.33 45.27
CA LEU A 36 -23.76 11.02 46.55
C LEU A 36 -23.73 12.53 46.34
N PHE A 37 -24.63 13.23 47.04
CA PHE A 37 -24.77 14.68 47.05
C PHE A 37 -25.52 15.12 48.31
N PRO A 38 -25.52 16.44 48.64
CA PRO A 38 -26.03 16.94 49.91
C PRO A 38 -27.37 16.35 50.37
N GLU A 39 -28.39 16.40 49.51
CA GLU A 39 -29.75 15.95 49.85
C GLU A 39 -29.81 14.44 50.11
N VAL A 40 -28.97 13.65 49.43
CA VAL A 40 -28.86 12.19 49.66
C VAL A 40 -28.22 11.91 51.01
N LEU A 41 -27.12 12.61 51.33
CA LEU A 41 -26.45 12.46 52.62
C LEU A 41 -27.36 12.85 53.78
N GLU A 42 -28.14 13.92 53.62
CA GLU A 42 -29.13 14.33 54.61
C GLU A 42 -30.22 13.26 54.83
N ARG A 43 -30.71 12.63 53.76
CA ARG A 43 -31.68 11.52 53.85
C ARG A 43 -31.08 10.31 54.57
N ILE A 44 -29.84 9.93 54.23
CA ILE A 44 -29.11 8.85 54.93
C ILE A 44 -28.99 9.17 56.41
N ALA A 45 -28.53 10.37 56.77
CA ALA A 45 -28.40 10.78 58.17
C ALA A 45 -29.73 10.76 58.94
N ARG A 46 -30.83 11.18 58.29
CA ARG A 46 -32.18 11.12 58.89
C ARG A 46 -32.64 9.69 59.15
N PHE A 47 -32.40 8.78 58.22
CA PHE A 47 -32.78 7.37 58.35
C PHE A 47 -31.89 6.66 59.36
N ASP A 48 -30.58 6.95 59.33
CA ASP A 48 -29.57 6.43 60.26
C ASP A 48 -29.95 6.73 61.71
N ARG A 49 -30.36 7.97 61.99
CA ARG A 49 -30.86 8.37 63.31
C ARG A 49 -32.00 7.48 63.82
N VAL A 50 -32.92 7.08 62.94
CA VAL A 50 -34.07 6.26 63.31
C VAL A 50 -33.66 4.80 63.48
N LEU A 51 -32.90 4.24 62.53
CA LEU A 51 -32.47 2.84 62.57
C LEU A 51 -31.43 2.55 63.66
N SER A 52 -30.72 3.56 64.13
CA SER A 52 -29.81 3.43 65.28
C SER A 52 -30.57 3.17 66.60
N VAL A 53 -31.83 3.62 66.70
CA VAL A 53 -32.66 3.44 67.89
C VAL A 53 -33.25 2.01 67.89
N PRO A 54 -33.13 1.22 68.96
CA PRO A 54 -33.76 -0.10 69.05
C PRO A 54 -35.26 -0.02 68.78
N GLY A 55 -35.76 -0.81 67.82
CA GLY A 55 -37.16 -0.79 67.40
C GLY A 55 -37.57 0.38 66.49
N GLY A 56 -36.62 1.26 66.16
CA GLY A 56 -36.87 2.40 65.29
C GLY A 56 -37.33 1.95 63.91
N SER A 57 -38.57 2.32 63.56
CA SER A 57 -39.21 1.96 62.30
C SER A 57 -39.47 3.20 61.45
N LEU A 58 -39.47 3.06 60.12
CA LEU A 58 -39.56 4.14 59.15
C LEU A 58 -40.79 3.97 58.26
N LEU A 59 -41.51 5.07 58.04
CA LEU A 59 -42.49 5.18 56.96
C LEU A 59 -41.94 6.16 55.93
N LEU A 60 -41.50 5.66 54.79
CA LEU A 60 -40.91 6.43 53.71
C LEU A 60 -41.98 6.79 52.68
N ALA A 61 -42.46 8.03 52.74
CA ALA A 61 -43.47 8.57 51.82
C ALA A 61 -42.78 9.46 50.78
N GLY A 62 -42.82 9.09 49.50
CA GLY A 62 -42.30 9.95 48.44
C GLY A 62 -42.38 9.34 47.05
N PRO A 63 -42.09 10.10 45.98
CA PRO A 63 -42.24 9.62 44.62
C PRO A 63 -41.21 8.53 44.28
N SER A 64 -41.47 7.79 43.21
CA SER A 64 -40.49 6.84 42.64
C SER A 64 -39.17 7.52 42.27
N GLY A 65 -38.04 6.94 42.67
CA GLY A 65 -36.70 7.48 42.38
C GLY A 65 -36.18 8.52 43.39
N ALA A 66 -36.91 8.78 44.48
CA ALA A 66 -36.45 9.60 45.60
C ALA A 66 -35.37 8.92 46.49
N GLY A 67 -34.84 7.76 46.10
CA GLY A 67 -33.78 7.07 46.86
C GLY A 67 -34.25 6.32 48.12
N ARG A 68 -35.56 6.17 48.34
CA ARG A 68 -36.18 5.43 49.48
C ARG A 68 -35.49 4.10 49.76
N ARG A 69 -35.56 3.20 48.77
CA ARG A 69 -35.04 1.84 48.82
C ARG A 69 -33.52 1.81 48.95
N SER A 70 -32.80 2.54 48.09
CA SER A 70 -31.33 2.52 48.06
C SER A 70 -30.72 3.00 49.38
N CYS A 71 -31.26 4.07 49.98
CA CYS A 71 -30.80 4.55 51.29
C CYS A 71 -31.08 3.54 52.40
N ALA A 72 -32.27 2.92 52.42
CA ALA A 72 -32.63 1.92 53.43
C ALA A 72 -31.74 0.67 53.36
N LEU A 73 -31.45 0.17 52.15
CA LEU A 73 -30.56 -0.98 51.96
C LEU A 73 -29.11 -0.69 52.39
N LEU A 74 -28.59 0.49 52.03
CA LEU A 74 -27.26 0.90 52.44
C LEU A 74 -27.15 0.97 53.98
N LEU A 75 -28.16 1.52 54.64
CA LEU A 75 -28.17 1.61 56.11
C LEU A 75 -28.36 0.27 56.78
N ALA A 76 -29.17 -0.63 56.22
CA ALA A 76 -29.26 -2.00 56.70
C ALA A 76 -27.89 -2.67 56.69
N TYR A 77 -27.12 -2.49 55.62
CA TYR A 77 -25.75 -2.97 55.54
C TYR A 77 -24.82 -2.31 56.57
N MET A 78 -24.89 -0.98 56.71
CA MET A 78 -24.05 -0.24 57.67
C MET A 78 -24.31 -0.64 59.13
N HIS A 79 -25.55 -0.99 59.47
CA HIS A 79 -25.95 -1.45 60.80
C HIS A 79 -25.90 -2.98 60.97
N HIS A 80 -25.47 -3.72 59.95
CA HIS A 80 -25.47 -5.18 59.93
C HIS A 80 -26.86 -5.79 60.23
N LEU A 81 -27.91 -5.16 59.71
CA LEU A 81 -29.28 -5.66 59.83
C LEU A 81 -29.50 -6.79 58.81
N GLU A 82 -30.02 -7.92 59.28
CA GLU A 82 -30.46 -8.97 58.36
C GLU A 82 -31.71 -8.49 57.59
N LEU A 83 -31.63 -8.52 56.26
CA LEU A 83 -32.70 -8.11 55.37
C LEU A 83 -33.63 -9.28 55.06
N ASN A 84 -34.95 -9.07 55.17
CA ASN A 84 -35.93 -9.98 54.57
C ASN A 84 -36.76 -9.24 53.50
N TYR A 85 -36.83 -9.81 52.30
CA TYR A 85 -37.38 -9.18 51.08
C TYR A 85 -38.20 -10.14 50.19
N ASP A 86 -38.28 -11.43 50.50
CA ASP A 86 -39.01 -12.39 49.65
C ASP A 86 -40.53 -12.32 49.93
N LEU A 87 -41.34 -12.73 48.95
CA LEU A 87 -42.81 -12.65 48.97
C LEU A 87 -43.51 -13.97 48.64
N LYS A 88 -42.81 -15.11 48.72
CA LYS A 88 -43.44 -16.40 48.43
C LYS A 88 -44.59 -16.71 49.39
N SER A 89 -44.45 -16.34 50.66
CA SER A 89 -45.53 -16.43 51.65
C SER A 89 -45.28 -15.46 52.79
N PHE A 90 -45.90 -14.28 52.71
CA PHE A 90 -45.67 -13.19 53.67
C PHE A 90 -45.91 -13.62 55.13
N ARG A 91 -46.87 -14.52 55.39
CA ARG A 91 -47.08 -15.09 56.74
C ARG A 91 -45.86 -15.88 57.23
N ASN A 92 -45.24 -16.70 56.39
CA ASN A 92 -44.04 -17.45 56.75
C ASN A 92 -42.85 -16.52 56.93
N ASP A 93 -42.72 -15.51 56.07
CA ASP A 93 -41.67 -14.50 56.16
C ASP A 93 -41.78 -13.72 57.48
N MET A 94 -43.00 -13.36 57.89
CA MET A 94 -43.26 -12.74 59.20
C MET A 94 -42.90 -13.66 60.37
N LYS A 95 -43.19 -14.96 60.30
CA LYS A 95 -42.76 -15.93 61.33
C LYS A 95 -41.23 -15.95 61.45
N GLU A 96 -40.53 -16.01 60.32
CA GLU A 96 -39.07 -16.04 60.28
C GLU A 96 -38.46 -14.74 60.84
N VAL A 97 -39.01 -13.59 60.46
CA VAL A 97 -38.56 -12.28 60.96
C VAL A 97 -38.73 -12.17 62.48
N LEU A 98 -39.90 -12.56 63.01
CA LEU A 98 -40.15 -12.53 64.45
C LEU A 98 -39.27 -13.52 65.21
N LYS A 99 -39.00 -14.69 64.63
CA LYS A 99 -38.06 -15.68 65.19
C LYS A 99 -36.63 -15.13 65.26
N LYS A 100 -36.12 -14.57 64.17
CA LYS A 100 -34.77 -13.98 64.12
C LYS A 100 -34.63 -12.81 65.10
N ALA A 101 -35.61 -11.90 65.14
CA ALA A 101 -35.56 -10.74 66.01
C ALA A 101 -35.76 -11.11 67.50
N GLY A 102 -36.71 -11.99 67.79
CA GLY A 102 -37.12 -12.29 69.16
C GLY A 102 -36.41 -13.50 69.78
N VAL A 103 -36.25 -14.61 69.06
CA VAL A 103 -35.61 -15.85 69.58
C VAL A 103 -34.10 -15.77 69.43
N GLU A 104 -33.60 -15.51 68.23
CA GLU A 104 -32.15 -15.42 67.98
C GLU A 104 -31.56 -14.10 68.52
N GLY A 105 -32.38 -13.04 68.60
CA GLY A 105 -31.95 -11.73 69.09
C GLY A 105 -31.15 -10.91 68.10
N LYS A 106 -31.22 -11.25 66.82
CA LYS A 106 -30.51 -10.53 65.77
C LYS A 106 -31.26 -9.26 65.38
N ALA A 107 -30.54 -8.22 64.99
CA ALA A 107 -31.16 -7.02 64.47
C ALA A 107 -31.63 -7.29 63.02
N VAL A 108 -32.93 -7.12 62.77
CA VAL A 108 -33.58 -7.47 61.49
C VAL A 108 -34.28 -6.24 60.94
N MET A 109 -34.17 -6.02 59.63
CA MET A 109 -34.94 -5.00 58.92
C MET A 109 -35.94 -5.67 57.97
N LEU A 110 -37.23 -5.45 58.23
CA LEU A 110 -38.31 -5.80 57.31
C LEU A 110 -38.56 -4.61 56.38
N LEU A 111 -38.23 -4.75 55.10
CA LEU A 111 -38.47 -3.73 54.08
C LEU A 111 -39.66 -4.12 53.21
N LEU A 112 -40.71 -3.29 53.23
CA LEU A 112 -41.92 -3.49 52.43
C LEU A 112 -42.12 -2.30 51.47
N GLU A 113 -42.17 -2.59 50.17
CA GLU A 113 -42.41 -1.61 49.10
C GLU A 113 -43.85 -1.69 48.58
N ASP A 114 -44.38 -0.60 48.01
CA ASP A 114 -45.77 -0.54 47.52
C ASP A 114 -46.23 -1.70 46.65
N TYR A 115 -45.38 -2.14 45.71
CA TYR A 115 -45.72 -3.18 44.75
C TYR A 115 -45.78 -4.58 45.40
N GLN A 116 -45.19 -4.72 46.60
CA GLN A 116 -45.19 -5.95 47.39
C GLN A 116 -46.49 -6.10 48.19
N ILE A 117 -47.22 -5.00 48.40
CA ILE A 117 -48.49 -4.97 49.15
C ILE A 117 -49.62 -5.37 48.20
N VAL A 118 -49.73 -6.68 47.96
CA VAL A 118 -50.76 -7.27 47.09
C VAL A 118 -52.11 -7.31 47.81
N GLU A 119 -52.10 -7.69 49.10
CA GLU A 119 -53.30 -7.79 49.92
C GLU A 119 -53.28 -6.79 51.09
N PRO A 120 -54.44 -6.22 51.48
CA PRO A 120 -54.53 -5.36 52.67
C PRO A 120 -54.06 -6.03 53.97
N SER A 121 -54.24 -7.36 54.05
CA SER A 121 -53.84 -8.20 55.18
C SER A 121 -52.35 -8.07 55.54
N PHE A 122 -51.49 -7.72 54.57
CA PHE A 122 -50.05 -7.55 54.79
C PHE A 122 -49.78 -6.35 55.71
N LEU A 123 -50.46 -5.23 55.44
CA LEU A 123 -50.33 -4.03 56.26
C LEU A 123 -51.02 -4.21 57.62
N GLU A 124 -52.09 -4.98 57.71
CA GLU A 124 -52.74 -5.30 59.01
C GLU A 124 -51.80 -6.10 59.92
N MET A 125 -51.05 -7.05 59.37
CA MET A 125 -50.00 -7.78 60.09
C MET A 125 -48.86 -6.85 60.53
N VAL A 126 -48.39 -5.98 59.63
CA VAL A 126 -47.38 -4.96 59.98
C VAL A 126 -47.89 -4.02 61.07
N ASN A 127 -49.15 -3.58 60.98
CA ASN A 127 -49.82 -2.74 61.97
C ASN A 127 -49.90 -3.43 63.34
N SER A 128 -50.16 -4.75 63.36
CA SER A 128 -50.16 -5.55 64.59
C SER A 128 -48.76 -5.62 65.22
N VAL A 129 -47.71 -5.85 64.43
CA VAL A 129 -46.33 -5.82 64.94
C VAL A 129 -45.95 -4.42 65.43
N LEU A 130 -46.36 -3.38 64.70
CA LEU A 130 -46.11 -1.99 65.06
C LEU A 130 -46.91 -1.49 66.27
N SER A 131 -47.93 -2.20 66.72
CA SER A 131 -48.76 -1.80 67.88
C SER A 131 -48.57 -2.69 69.10
N GLY A 132 -48.43 -4.01 68.88
CA GLY A 132 -48.34 -5.03 69.92
C GLY A 132 -47.03 -5.80 69.96
N GLY A 133 -46.18 -5.72 68.93
CA GLY A 133 -44.98 -6.55 68.82
C GLY A 133 -45.27 -8.01 68.47
N GLU A 134 -46.50 -8.29 68.02
CA GLU A 134 -46.97 -9.63 67.65
C GLU A 134 -48.00 -9.56 66.52
N VAL A 135 -48.25 -10.70 65.88
CA VAL A 135 -49.34 -10.86 64.92
C VAL A 135 -50.31 -11.93 65.46
N PRO A 136 -51.56 -11.57 65.79
CA PRO A 136 -52.54 -12.52 66.29
C PRO A 136 -52.77 -13.68 65.32
N GLY A 137 -52.78 -14.92 65.83
CA GLY A 137 -53.03 -16.12 65.03
C GLY A 137 -51.92 -16.45 64.01
N LEU A 138 -50.74 -15.84 64.12
CA LEU A 138 -49.60 -16.16 63.26
C LEU A 138 -48.98 -17.51 63.63
N PHE A 139 -48.65 -17.71 64.91
CA PHE A 139 -48.14 -18.97 65.45
C PHE A 139 -49.27 -19.83 66.02
N SER A 140 -49.19 -21.15 65.84
CA SER A 140 -50.03 -22.04 66.64
C SER A 140 -49.53 -22.05 68.10
N PRO A 141 -50.38 -22.41 69.08
CA PRO A 141 -49.95 -22.50 70.47
C PRO A 141 -48.75 -23.44 70.68
N GLU A 142 -48.70 -24.55 69.94
CA GLU A 142 -47.60 -25.52 69.98
C GLU A 142 -46.30 -24.95 69.38
N GLU A 143 -46.38 -24.25 68.25
CA GLU A 143 -45.23 -23.57 67.62
C GLU A 143 -44.67 -22.50 68.56
N LEU A 144 -45.55 -21.68 69.14
CA LEU A 144 -45.16 -20.59 70.02
C LEU A 144 -44.46 -21.12 71.28
N ALA A 145 -45.00 -22.16 71.93
CA ALA A 145 -44.39 -22.76 73.11
C ALA A 145 -42.97 -23.30 72.81
N LYS A 146 -42.79 -23.92 71.63
CA LYS A 146 -41.48 -24.41 71.17
C LYS A 146 -40.46 -23.28 70.99
N GLU A 147 -40.88 -22.15 70.42
CA GLU A 147 -39.98 -21.01 70.17
C GLU A 147 -39.70 -20.18 71.43
N LEU A 148 -40.62 -20.15 72.40
CA LEU A 148 -40.44 -19.43 73.67
C LEU A 148 -39.61 -20.20 74.70
N GLY A 149 -39.57 -21.54 74.66
CA GLY A 149 -38.83 -22.35 75.63
C GLY A 149 -37.37 -21.90 75.84
N PRO A 150 -36.57 -21.67 74.77
CA PRO A 150 -35.20 -21.17 74.90
C PRO A 150 -35.09 -19.76 75.52
N LEU A 151 -36.16 -18.94 75.47
CA LEU A 151 -36.13 -17.56 75.93
C LEU A 151 -36.19 -17.41 77.45
N GLU A 152 -36.59 -18.44 78.19
CA GLU A 152 -36.66 -18.39 79.65
C GLU A 152 -35.29 -18.12 80.28
N ALA A 153 -34.30 -18.95 79.90
CA ALA A 153 -32.92 -18.78 80.36
C ALA A 153 -32.31 -17.46 79.87
N VAL A 154 -32.64 -17.03 78.65
CA VAL A 154 -32.14 -15.77 78.09
C VAL A 154 -32.71 -14.57 78.85
N ARG A 155 -34.01 -14.57 79.16
CA ARG A 155 -34.68 -13.54 79.97
C ARG A 155 -33.99 -13.40 81.33
N ASP A 156 -33.77 -14.51 82.01
CA ASP A 156 -33.21 -14.50 83.36
C ASP A 156 -31.75 -14.00 83.38
N SER A 157 -31.03 -14.14 82.26
CA SER A 157 -29.69 -13.61 82.06
C SER A 157 -29.64 -12.14 81.57
N ASP A 158 -30.75 -11.59 81.05
CA ASP A 158 -30.80 -10.25 80.47
C ASP A 158 -31.04 -9.17 81.54
N ALA A 159 -29.95 -8.74 82.19
CA ALA A 159 -29.98 -7.71 83.21
C ALA A 159 -30.48 -6.32 82.72
N ALA A 160 -30.54 -6.09 81.40
CA ALA A 160 -31.05 -4.84 80.83
C ALA A 160 -32.59 -4.85 80.66
N TYR A 161 -33.26 -5.99 80.86
CA TYR A 161 -34.71 -6.10 80.76
C TYR A 161 -35.41 -5.77 82.07
N THR A 162 -36.29 -4.77 82.03
CA THR A 162 -37.07 -4.28 83.19
C THR A 162 -38.58 -4.39 82.98
N GLY A 163 -39.00 -5.16 81.98
CA GLY A 163 -40.41 -5.40 81.64
C GLY A 163 -41.04 -6.53 82.47
N PRO A 164 -42.27 -6.95 82.11
CA PRO A 164 -42.94 -8.07 82.78
C PRO A 164 -42.14 -9.36 82.67
N GLN A 165 -42.01 -10.10 83.78
CA GLN A 165 -41.17 -11.31 83.84
C GLN A 165 -41.75 -12.52 83.09
N ASN A 166 -42.90 -12.42 82.43
CA ASN A 166 -43.43 -13.50 81.60
C ASN A 166 -42.58 -13.66 80.31
N THR A 167 -42.19 -14.88 79.95
CA THR A 167 -41.42 -15.21 78.74
C THR A 167 -42.08 -14.69 77.46
N TYR A 168 -43.41 -14.77 77.37
CA TYR A 168 -44.15 -14.21 76.24
C TYR A 168 -44.02 -12.68 76.16
N ALA A 169 -44.10 -12.00 77.30
CA ALA A 169 -43.89 -10.55 77.37
C ALA A 169 -42.43 -10.20 77.04
N TYR A 170 -41.46 -11.00 77.48
CA TYR A 170 -40.06 -10.82 77.08
C TYR A 170 -39.87 -10.92 75.55
N PHE A 171 -40.70 -11.72 74.87
CA PHE A 171 -40.71 -11.82 73.42
C PHE A 171 -41.36 -10.59 72.75
N THR A 172 -42.60 -10.21 73.11
CA THR A 172 -43.44 -9.26 72.33
C THR A 172 -43.62 -7.86 72.94
N TYR A 173 -43.41 -7.69 74.25
CA TYR A 173 -43.91 -6.53 74.99
C TYR A 173 -43.45 -5.18 74.42
N ARG A 174 -44.40 -4.26 74.20
CA ARG A 174 -44.11 -2.95 73.56
C ARG A 174 -44.26 -1.73 74.47
N GLN A 175 -44.90 -1.87 75.63
CA GLN A 175 -45.29 -0.71 76.43
C GLN A 175 -44.13 -0.09 77.23
N GLY A 176 -44.15 1.23 77.40
CA GLY A 176 -43.20 1.95 78.25
C GLY A 176 -41.86 2.27 77.57
N ARG A 177 -40.80 2.40 78.37
CA ARG A 177 -39.45 2.77 77.88
C ARG A 177 -38.79 1.60 77.13
N VAL A 178 -37.81 1.89 76.27
CA VAL A 178 -37.05 0.89 75.49
C VAL A 178 -36.47 -0.24 76.37
N ALA A 179 -36.04 0.06 77.60
CA ALA A 179 -35.55 -0.92 78.56
C ALA A 179 -36.62 -1.93 79.05
N LYS A 180 -37.90 -1.69 78.80
CA LYS A 180 -39.00 -2.63 79.07
C LYS A 180 -39.45 -3.40 77.84
N ALA A 181 -39.11 -2.92 76.64
CA ALA A 181 -39.52 -3.55 75.39
C ALA A 181 -38.98 -4.98 75.29
N GLY A 182 -39.80 -5.88 74.76
CA GLY A 182 -39.43 -7.25 74.44
C GLY A 182 -38.46 -7.32 73.26
N ARG A 183 -37.88 -8.50 73.05
CA ARG A 183 -36.81 -8.70 72.06
C ARG A 183 -37.25 -8.40 70.63
N VAL A 184 -38.48 -8.75 70.26
CA VAL A 184 -39.03 -8.42 68.93
C VAL A 184 -39.00 -6.90 68.74
N VAL A 185 -39.57 -6.14 69.68
CA VAL A 185 -39.66 -4.68 69.57
C VAL A 185 -38.27 -4.03 69.59
N ARG A 186 -37.29 -4.57 70.32
CA ARG A 186 -35.92 -4.01 70.37
C ARG A 186 -35.12 -4.24 69.09
N ASN A 187 -35.30 -5.40 68.46
CA ASN A 187 -34.42 -5.88 67.40
C ASN A 187 -35.02 -5.79 66.00
N LEU A 188 -36.35 -5.65 65.89
CA LEU A 188 -37.02 -5.52 64.60
C LEU A 188 -37.17 -4.05 64.21
N HIS A 189 -36.68 -3.73 63.02
CA HIS A 189 -36.88 -2.45 62.35
C HIS A 189 -37.83 -2.66 61.17
N VAL A 190 -38.95 -1.96 61.16
CA VAL A 190 -39.90 -2.02 60.04
C VAL A 190 -39.71 -0.79 59.15
N VAL A 191 -39.51 -1.00 57.86
CA VAL A 191 -39.38 0.07 56.87
C VAL A 191 -40.46 -0.13 55.81
N VAL A 192 -41.45 0.77 55.77
CA VAL A 192 -42.52 0.74 54.76
C VAL A 192 -42.30 1.89 53.79
N SER A 193 -42.18 1.58 52.50
CA SER A 193 -41.93 2.56 51.44
C SER A 193 -43.14 2.68 50.53
N MET A 194 -43.86 3.81 50.64
CA MET A 194 -45.06 4.09 49.85
C MET A 194 -44.97 5.40 49.07
N ASP A 195 -45.64 5.45 47.91
CA ASP A 195 -45.76 6.61 47.05
C ASP A 195 -47.10 7.32 47.34
N PRO A 196 -47.08 8.57 47.83
CA PRO A 196 -48.29 9.35 48.10
C PRO A 196 -49.18 9.59 46.88
N ALA A 197 -48.65 9.46 45.66
CA ALA A 197 -49.43 9.57 44.43
C ALA A 197 -50.35 8.35 44.19
N ASN A 198 -50.14 7.24 44.90
CA ASN A 198 -51.01 6.08 44.82
C ASN A 198 -52.34 6.35 45.54
N GLU A 199 -53.47 6.12 44.87
CA GLU A 199 -54.81 6.31 45.42
C GLU A 199 -55.04 5.53 46.72
N LEU A 200 -54.40 4.36 46.85
CA LEU A 200 -54.49 3.52 48.04
C LEU A 200 -53.65 4.04 49.22
N PHE A 201 -52.74 4.99 49.03
CA PHE A 201 -51.84 5.49 50.08
C PHE A 201 -52.61 5.97 51.30
N ARG A 202 -53.62 6.82 51.07
CA ARG A 202 -54.45 7.39 52.13
C ARG A 202 -55.25 6.31 52.86
N ALA A 203 -55.96 5.46 52.12
CA ALA A 203 -56.74 4.36 52.68
C ALA A 203 -55.88 3.38 53.49
N ARG A 204 -54.67 3.08 53.01
CA ARG A 204 -53.68 2.23 53.72
C ARG A 204 -53.22 2.86 55.03
N CYS A 205 -52.94 4.17 55.05
CA CYS A 205 -52.54 4.87 56.28
C CYS A 205 -53.70 5.00 57.29
N GLU A 206 -54.92 5.30 56.81
CA GLU A 206 -56.11 5.43 57.66
C GLU A 206 -56.52 4.07 58.28
N SER A 207 -56.42 2.99 57.51
CA SER A 207 -56.74 1.63 57.98
C SER A 207 -55.67 1.07 58.93
N ASN A 208 -54.46 1.61 58.93
CA ASN A 208 -53.31 1.09 59.68
C ASN A 208 -52.63 2.20 60.50
N PRO A 209 -53.25 2.67 61.61
CA PRO A 209 -52.77 3.81 62.39
C PRO A 209 -51.40 3.59 63.06
N ALA A 210 -50.97 2.34 63.26
CA ALA A 210 -49.65 2.04 63.81
C ALA A 210 -48.51 2.42 62.84
N LEU A 211 -48.79 2.59 61.54
CA LEU A 211 -47.80 3.11 60.59
C LEU A 211 -47.42 4.57 60.90
N LEU A 212 -48.36 5.37 61.37
CA LEU A 212 -48.13 6.80 61.68
C LEU A 212 -47.64 7.00 63.12
N THR A 213 -48.07 6.15 64.05
CA THR A 213 -47.71 6.27 65.48
C THR A 213 -46.46 5.47 65.85
N GLY A 214 -46.24 4.32 65.19
CA GLY A 214 -45.14 3.39 65.48
C GLY A 214 -43.90 3.57 64.60
N CYS A 215 -43.98 4.36 63.53
CA CYS A 215 -42.84 4.67 62.65
C CYS A 215 -42.55 6.17 62.62
N ALA A 216 -41.29 6.53 62.40
CA ALA A 216 -40.92 7.88 62.04
C ALA A 216 -41.26 8.13 60.56
N LEU A 217 -42.23 9.01 60.31
CA LEU A 217 -42.58 9.45 58.96
C LEU A 217 -41.43 10.27 58.36
N GLN A 218 -40.93 9.83 57.21
CA GLN A 218 -40.00 10.57 56.37
C GLN A 218 -40.70 10.93 55.06
N TRP A 219 -41.10 12.19 54.96
CA TRP A 219 -41.62 12.75 53.73
C TRP A 219 -40.46 13.15 52.82
N LEU A 220 -40.34 12.47 51.69
CA LEU A 220 -39.27 12.65 50.72
C LEU A 220 -39.83 13.35 49.50
N GLU A 221 -39.47 14.60 49.35
CA GLU A 221 -39.80 15.36 48.15
C GLU A 221 -38.93 14.92 46.96
N ALA A 222 -39.31 15.37 45.78
CA ALA A 222 -38.43 15.30 44.62
C ALA A 222 -37.09 16.01 44.91
N TRP A 223 -36.06 15.69 44.15
CA TRP A 223 -34.75 16.31 44.31
C TRP A 223 -34.83 17.80 44.01
N GLY A 224 -34.12 18.62 44.79
CA GLY A 224 -34.04 20.06 44.57
C GLY A 224 -33.38 20.39 43.22
N PRO A 225 -33.38 21.66 42.78
CA PRO A 225 -32.71 22.06 41.55
C PRO A 225 -31.22 21.69 41.54
N GLN A 226 -30.54 21.82 42.68
CA GLN A 226 -29.12 21.47 42.83
C GLN A 226 -28.89 19.96 42.79
N GLY A 227 -29.68 19.17 43.53
CA GLY A 227 -29.62 17.71 43.46
C GLY A 227 -29.94 17.17 42.06
N SER A 228 -30.97 17.73 41.42
CA SER A 228 -31.37 17.38 40.06
C SER A 228 -30.32 17.77 39.02
N ALA A 229 -29.57 18.87 39.21
CA ALA A 229 -28.49 19.26 38.31
C ALA A 229 -27.24 18.38 38.47
N HIS A 230 -27.01 17.85 39.67
CA HIS A 230 -25.84 17.01 39.93
C HIS A 230 -25.88 15.66 39.19
N ILE A 231 -27.07 15.07 39.06
CA ILE A 231 -27.28 13.79 38.35
C ILE A 231 -26.77 13.86 36.90
N PRO A 232 -27.29 14.73 36.01
CA PRO A 232 -26.81 14.85 34.64
C PRO A 232 -25.37 15.36 34.60
N ARG A 233 -24.92 16.25 35.50
CA ARG A 233 -23.53 16.72 35.51
C ARG A 233 -22.56 15.54 35.67
N VAL A 234 -22.76 14.69 36.68
CA VAL A 234 -21.88 13.52 36.88
C VAL A 234 -21.97 12.53 35.72
N ARG A 235 -23.18 12.28 35.19
CA ARG A 235 -23.36 11.35 34.07
C ARG A 235 -22.70 11.86 32.78
N LEU A 236 -22.83 13.16 32.48
CA LEU A 236 -22.18 13.81 31.34
C LEU A 236 -20.65 13.80 31.48
N GLN A 237 -20.12 14.04 32.68
CA GLN A 237 -18.68 13.94 32.94
C GLN A 237 -18.16 12.51 32.74
N GLN A 238 -18.90 11.50 33.20
CA GLN A 238 -18.56 10.09 32.96
C GLN A 238 -18.56 9.78 31.45
N MET A 239 -19.53 10.30 30.71
CA MET A 239 -19.57 10.16 29.25
C MET A 239 -18.34 10.80 28.62
N MET A 240 -18.03 12.06 28.92
CA MET A 240 -16.85 12.78 28.40
C MET A 240 -15.53 12.12 28.79
N ALA A 241 -15.42 11.55 29.99
CA ALA A 241 -14.24 10.79 30.40
C ALA A 241 -14.05 9.53 29.54
N ALA A 242 -15.14 8.81 29.23
CA ALA A 242 -15.11 7.69 28.30
C ALA A 242 -14.72 8.13 26.87
N GLU A 243 -14.97 9.39 26.50
CA GLU A 243 -14.53 9.96 25.22
C GLU A 243 -13.02 10.13 25.11
N ALA A 244 -12.33 10.41 26.22
CA ALA A 244 -10.92 10.79 26.22
C ALA A 244 -9.96 9.63 25.93
N GLY A 245 -10.36 8.38 26.20
CA GLY A 245 -9.59 7.16 25.95
C GLY A 245 -8.19 7.09 26.62
N PRO A 246 -7.54 5.91 26.65
CA PRO A 246 -6.19 5.76 27.20
C PRO A 246 -5.06 6.35 26.33
N GLN A 247 -5.36 6.93 25.16
CA GLN A 247 -4.34 7.50 24.26
C GLN A 247 -3.96 8.96 24.55
N ALA A 248 -4.55 9.61 25.56
CA ALA A 248 -4.18 10.97 25.97
C ALA A 248 -2.97 11.04 26.92
N ASN A 249 -2.15 9.98 27.01
CA ASN A 249 -0.92 9.94 27.84
C ASN A 249 0.37 10.15 27.02
N GLY A 250 0.28 10.86 25.90
CA GLY A 250 1.43 11.38 25.17
C GLY A 250 1.88 12.72 25.77
N SER A 251 3.02 12.69 26.46
CA SER A 251 3.97 13.81 26.75
C SER A 251 3.40 15.22 27.06
N PRO A 252 3.71 15.83 28.23
CA PRO A 252 3.18 17.12 28.67
C PRO A 252 3.85 18.36 28.02
N LYS A 253 4.11 18.38 26.69
CA LYS A 253 4.79 19.53 26.04
C LYS A 253 4.06 20.23 24.88
N GLU A 254 2.88 19.80 24.44
CA GLU A 254 2.12 20.51 23.39
C GLU A 254 0.70 20.95 23.82
N LYS A 255 0.56 21.49 25.04
CA LYS A 255 -0.69 22.12 25.52
C LYS A 255 -0.71 23.64 25.36
N LYS A 256 -0.18 24.17 24.24
CA LYS A 256 -0.42 25.56 23.83
C LYS A 256 -0.91 25.58 22.39
N GLY A 257 -2.23 25.50 22.20
CA GLY A 257 -2.83 25.83 20.88
C GLY A 257 -4.14 25.15 20.52
N LYS A 258 -4.46 23.97 21.05
CA LYS A 258 -5.77 23.36 20.80
C LYS A 258 -6.77 23.89 21.82
N LYS A 259 -7.47 24.97 21.45
CA LYS A 259 -8.79 25.28 22.01
C LYS A 259 -9.56 23.96 22.07
N LYS A 260 -9.92 23.51 23.28
CA LYS A 260 -10.89 22.42 23.45
C LYS A 260 -12.02 22.73 22.47
N ALA A 261 -12.31 21.83 21.54
CA ALA A 261 -13.48 21.94 20.70
C ALA A 261 -14.65 22.05 21.67
N ALA A 262 -15.12 23.28 21.90
CA ALA A 262 -16.22 23.55 22.78
C ALA A 262 -17.40 22.80 22.16
N SER A 263 -17.98 21.88 22.91
CA SER A 263 -19.37 21.51 22.69
C SER A 263 -20.13 22.80 22.44
N MET A 264 -20.88 22.86 21.34
CA MET A 264 -21.61 24.05 20.89
C MET A 264 -22.63 24.52 21.94
N VAL A 265 -22.95 23.66 22.91
CA VAL A 265 -23.67 23.95 24.15
C VAL A 265 -22.71 23.70 25.34
N PRO A 266 -22.45 24.70 26.20
CA PRO A 266 -21.77 24.50 27.48
C PRO A 266 -22.42 23.36 28.28
N GLU A 267 -21.61 22.48 28.88
CA GLU A 267 -22.09 21.35 29.72
C GLU A 267 -23.15 21.81 30.74
N GLU A 268 -22.93 23.00 31.31
CA GLU A 268 -23.83 23.63 32.28
C GLU A 268 -25.19 24.00 31.68
N GLU A 269 -25.23 24.49 30.44
CA GLU A 269 -26.50 24.80 29.77
C GLU A 269 -27.30 23.52 29.52
N LEU A 270 -26.65 22.44 29.07
CA LEU A 270 -27.33 21.16 28.84
C LEU A 270 -27.92 20.61 30.15
N VAL A 271 -27.15 20.65 31.25
CA VAL A 271 -27.63 20.28 32.58
C VAL A 271 -28.87 21.10 32.95
N GLN A 272 -28.81 22.42 32.77
CA GLN A 272 -29.93 23.30 33.10
C GLN A 272 -31.18 23.01 32.26
N HIS A 273 -31.03 22.71 30.96
CA HIS A 273 -32.15 22.32 30.10
C HIS A 273 -32.77 20.99 30.51
N MET A 274 -31.97 19.99 30.89
CA MET A 274 -32.49 18.70 31.36
C MET A 274 -33.29 18.86 32.65
N VAL A 275 -32.78 19.66 33.59
CA VAL A 275 -33.49 19.97 34.85
C VAL A 275 -34.77 20.73 34.58
N TRP A 276 -34.72 21.77 33.74
CA TRP A 276 -35.90 22.55 33.36
C TRP A 276 -36.98 21.69 32.72
N LEU A 277 -36.59 20.83 31.76
CA LEU A 277 -37.51 19.90 31.09
C LEU A 277 -38.20 18.98 32.11
N HIS A 278 -37.45 18.44 33.07
CA HIS A 278 -38.05 17.61 34.12
C HIS A 278 -39.03 18.41 34.98
N GLN A 279 -38.64 19.61 35.42
CA GLN A 279 -39.47 20.48 36.25
C GLN A 279 -40.78 20.86 35.57
N SER A 280 -40.75 21.17 34.27
CA SER A 280 -41.96 21.47 33.48
C SER A 280 -42.92 20.28 33.37
N MET A 281 -42.43 19.05 33.53
CA MET A 281 -43.23 17.83 33.44
C MET A 281 -43.71 17.31 34.80
N ILE A 282 -43.23 17.86 35.93
CA ILE A 282 -43.69 17.49 37.28
C ILE A 282 -45.22 17.62 37.44
N PRO A 283 -45.89 18.69 36.96
CA PRO A 283 -47.35 18.80 37.03
C PRO A 283 -48.11 17.71 36.29
N LEU A 284 -47.47 17.06 35.30
CA LEU A 284 -48.02 15.95 34.52
C LEU A 284 -47.71 14.58 35.14
N GLY A 285 -47.13 14.54 36.34
CA GLY A 285 -46.79 13.31 37.06
C GLY A 285 -45.37 12.79 36.82
N ALA A 286 -44.44 13.64 36.37
CA ALA A 286 -43.04 13.22 36.22
C ALA A 286 -42.38 12.91 37.58
N SER A 287 -41.77 11.73 37.69
CA SER A 287 -41.06 11.28 38.89
C SER A 287 -39.54 11.40 38.75
N PRO A 288 -38.79 11.53 39.86
CA PRO A 288 -37.32 11.48 39.84
C PRO A 288 -36.74 10.25 39.12
N ARG A 289 -37.41 9.09 39.17
CA ARG A 289 -36.99 7.88 38.44
C ARG A 289 -37.02 8.09 36.93
N GLN A 290 -38.05 8.75 36.40
CA GLN A 290 -38.14 9.08 34.98
C GLN A 290 -37.07 10.09 34.57
N PHE A 291 -36.70 11.02 35.44
CA PHE A 291 -35.59 11.95 35.18
C PHE A 291 -34.26 11.23 35.07
N ILE A 292 -33.95 10.32 35.99
CA ILE A 292 -32.73 9.49 35.91
C ILE A 292 -32.74 8.67 34.62
N ALA A 293 -33.88 8.06 34.27
CA ALA A 293 -34.03 7.30 33.02
C ALA A 293 -33.84 8.17 31.77
N LEU A 294 -34.31 9.43 31.78
CA LEU A 294 -34.10 10.39 30.69
C LEU A 294 -32.60 10.70 30.51
N VAL A 295 -31.88 10.94 31.61
CA VAL A 295 -30.43 11.22 31.59
C VAL A 295 -29.66 10.00 31.07
N ASP A 296 -29.99 8.80 31.55
CA ASP A 296 -29.35 7.57 31.09
C ASP A 296 -29.67 7.28 29.61
N LEU A 297 -30.92 7.54 29.17
CA LEU A 297 -31.33 7.40 27.78
C LEU A 297 -30.58 8.37 26.87
N TYR A 298 -30.45 9.63 27.27
CA TYR A 298 -29.64 10.62 26.57
C TYR A 298 -28.21 10.10 26.39
N GLY A 299 -27.60 9.58 27.46
CA GLY A 299 -26.25 9.03 27.41
C GLY A 299 -26.10 7.87 26.42
N ARG A 300 -27.06 6.95 26.40
CA ARG A 300 -27.07 5.82 25.44
C ARG A 300 -27.21 6.29 23.99
N ILE A 301 -28.15 7.20 23.72
CA ILE A 301 -28.38 7.73 22.37
C ILE A 301 -27.15 8.50 21.90
N TYR A 302 -26.58 9.33 22.77
CA TYR A 302 -25.36 10.09 22.49
C TYR A 302 -24.20 9.17 22.10
N ALA A 303 -23.93 8.13 22.90
CA ALA A 303 -22.86 7.16 22.62
C ALA A 303 -23.08 6.41 21.29
N ALA A 304 -24.31 6.00 21.00
CA ALA A 304 -24.66 5.34 19.75
C ALA A 304 -24.45 6.26 18.54
N LYS A 305 -24.98 7.49 18.60
CA LYS A 305 -24.85 8.47 17.51
C LYS A 305 -23.41 8.90 17.31
N ARG A 306 -22.64 9.06 18.38
CA ARG A 306 -21.21 9.36 18.30
C ARG A 306 -20.45 8.25 17.59
N THR A 307 -20.74 6.98 17.90
CA THR A 307 -20.10 5.83 17.24
C THR A 307 -20.42 5.81 15.74
N GLU A 308 -21.67 6.06 15.37
CA GLU A 308 -22.11 6.18 13.97
C GLU A 308 -21.36 7.29 13.22
N VAL A 309 -21.31 8.49 13.80
CA VAL A 309 -20.61 9.65 13.20
C VAL A 309 -19.10 9.42 13.11
N LEU A 310 -18.47 8.81 14.12
CA LEU A 310 -17.06 8.46 14.08
C LEU A 310 -16.75 7.42 13.01
N ALA A 311 -17.62 6.43 12.81
CA ALA A 311 -17.48 5.45 11.73
C ALA A 311 -17.56 6.14 10.36
N GLN A 312 -18.51 7.05 10.16
CA GLN A 312 -18.62 7.84 8.93
C GLN A 312 -17.39 8.74 8.73
N GLN A 313 -16.90 9.40 9.79
CA GLN A 313 -15.70 10.22 9.73
C GLN A 313 -14.47 9.39 9.33
N ASN A 314 -14.31 8.19 9.90
CA ASN A 314 -13.19 7.30 9.57
C ASN A 314 -13.29 6.78 8.14
N PHE A 315 -14.49 6.46 7.66
CA PHE A 315 -14.72 6.09 6.27
C PHE A 315 -14.33 7.23 5.32
N LEU A 316 -14.78 8.46 5.58
CA LEU A 316 -14.43 9.64 4.78
C LEU A 316 -12.93 9.95 4.82
N LYS A 317 -12.29 9.84 6.00
CA LYS A 317 -10.83 9.98 6.13
C LYS A 317 -10.08 8.94 5.30
N GLY A 318 -10.53 7.68 5.31
CA GLY A 318 -9.97 6.62 4.47
C GLY A 318 -10.15 6.92 2.97
N GLY A 319 -11.31 7.44 2.57
CA GLY A 319 -11.57 7.89 1.20
C GLY A 319 -10.65 9.04 0.76
N LEU A 320 -10.50 10.07 1.62
CA LEU A 320 -9.59 11.20 1.39
C LEU A 320 -8.14 10.75 1.24
N SER A 321 -7.69 9.80 2.08
CA SER A 321 -6.33 9.23 1.95
C SER A 321 -6.14 8.56 0.60
N LYS A 322 -7.10 7.74 0.15
CA LYS A 322 -7.03 7.08 -1.16
C LYS A 322 -7.05 8.07 -2.32
N LEU A 323 -7.80 9.17 -2.21
CA LEU A 323 -7.81 10.22 -3.22
C LEU A 323 -6.45 10.93 -3.28
N ALA A 324 -5.84 11.24 -2.15
CA ALA A 324 -4.49 11.81 -2.09
C ALA A 324 -3.43 10.86 -2.68
N ASP A 325 -3.53 9.56 -2.38
CA ASP A 325 -2.63 8.54 -2.95
C ASP A 325 -2.80 8.41 -4.48
N ALA A 326 -4.04 8.47 -4.96
CA ALA A 326 -4.35 8.44 -6.39
C ALA A 326 -3.84 9.69 -7.11
N GLU A 327 -4.04 10.88 -6.54
CA GLU A 327 -3.50 12.15 -7.05
C GLU A 327 -1.98 12.06 -7.18
N GLY A 328 -1.27 11.63 -6.13
CA GLY A 328 0.19 11.44 -6.19
C GLY A 328 0.64 10.42 -7.25
N THR A 329 -0.14 9.35 -7.46
CA THR A 329 0.14 8.35 -8.49
C THR A 329 -0.05 8.91 -9.91
N VAL A 330 -1.13 9.67 -10.13
CA VAL A 330 -1.42 10.31 -11.42
C VAL A 330 -0.36 11.36 -11.75
N ASP A 331 0.06 12.16 -10.78
CA ASP A 331 1.15 13.13 -10.94
C ASP A 331 2.47 12.44 -11.31
N GLY A 332 2.80 11.33 -10.65
CA GLY A 332 3.99 10.51 -10.97
C GLY A 332 3.95 9.91 -12.38
N LEU A 333 2.79 9.38 -12.80
CA LEU A 333 2.57 8.86 -14.15
C LEU A 333 2.68 9.97 -15.20
N ASN A 334 2.10 11.14 -14.94
CA ASN A 334 2.16 12.27 -15.87
C ASN A 334 3.61 12.76 -16.06
N ARG A 335 4.40 12.82 -14.97
CA ARG A 335 5.83 13.15 -15.05
C ARG A 335 6.60 12.12 -15.88
N THR A 336 6.36 10.84 -15.64
CA THR A 336 7.01 9.74 -16.38
C THR A 336 6.64 9.77 -17.86
N ALA A 337 5.36 10.03 -18.18
CA ALA A 337 4.88 10.16 -19.56
C ALA A 337 5.54 11.34 -20.28
N GLN A 338 5.72 12.49 -19.60
CA GLN A 338 6.45 13.63 -20.17
C GLN A 338 7.92 13.31 -20.44
N GLU A 339 8.60 12.60 -19.54
CA GLU A 339 9.98 12.14 -19.74
C GLU A 339 10.07 11.17 -20.93
N GLN A 340 9.20 10.16 -20.99
CA GLN A 340 9.15 9.22 -22.12
C GLN A 340 8.85 9.92 -23.45
N ARG A 341 7.98 10.92 -23.48
CA ARG A 341 7.68 11.70 -24.70
C ARG A 341 8.90 12.47 -25.21
N LYS A 342 9.78 12.95 -24.31
CA LYS A 342 11.06 13.56 -24.69
C LYS A 342 12.00 12.53 -25.30
N VAL A 343 12.15 11.37 -24.65
CA VAL A 343 12.99 10.27 -25.15
C VAL A 343 12.50 9.77 -26.51
N LEU A 344 11.18 9.61 -26.68
CA LEU A 344 10.57 9.19 -27.94
C LEU A 344 10.87 10.18 -29.07
N LYS A 345 10.76 11.50 -28.83
CA LYS A 345 11.13 12.52 -29.83
C LYS A 345 12.58 12.40 -30.28
N VAL A 346 13.51 12.15 -29.35
CA VAL A 346 14.93 11.96 -29.69
C VAL A 346 15.09 10.69 -30.53
N LYS A 347 14.50 9.57 -30.11
CA LYS A 347 14.59 8.29 -30.83
C LYS A 347 13.93 8.35 -32.21
N GLN A 348 12.82 9.09 -32.33
CA GLN A 348 12.14 9.29 -33.61
C GLN A 348 12.97 10.15 -34.56
N ALA A 349 13.59 11.23 -34.06
CA ALA A 349 14.53 12.02 -34.85
C ALA A 349 15.75 11.20 -35.31
N GLU A 350 16.31 10.36 -34.43
CA GLU A 350 17.39 9.43 -34.79
C GLU A 350 16.96 8.43 -35.87
N ALA A 351 15.73 7.89 -35.77
CA ALA A 351 15.18 6.96 -36.75
C ALA A 351 14.91 7.63 -38.11
N ASP A 352 14.34 8.83 -38.10
CA ASP A 352 14.10 9.63 -39.31
C ASP A 352 15.42 9.99 -40.00
N GLU A 353 16.45 10.37 -39.23
CA GLU A 353 17.79 10.62 -39.76
C GLU A 353 18.40 9.36 -40.40
N ALA A 354 18.24 8.20 -39.76
CA ALA A 354 18.70 6.93 -40.30
C ALA A 354 17.99 6.59 -41.63
N LEU A 355 16.67 6.83 -41.72
CA LEU A 355 15.90 6.65 -42.96
C LEU A 355 16.40 7.56 -44.09
N VAL A 356 16.68 8.83 -43.80
CA VAL A 356 17.25 9.77 -44.78
C VAL A 356 18.60 9.27 -45.30
N ARG A 357 19.47 8.77 -44.42
CA ARG A 357 20.76 8.18 -44.84
C ARG A 357 20.58 6.94 -45.71
N ILE A 358 19.63 6.07 -45.38
CA ILE A 358 19.32 4.88 -46.18
C ILE A 358 18.80 5.29 -47.56
N GLN A 359 17.89 6.26 -47.63
CA GLN A 359 17.33 6.74 -48.89
C GLN A 359 18.40 7.39 -49.79
N ALA A 360 19.30 8.18 -49.21
CA ALA A 360 20.46 8.73 -49.92
C ALA A 360 21.38 7.63 -50.45
N SER A 361 21.66 6.60 -49.63
CA SER A 361 22.46 5.44 -50.05
C SER A 361 21.77 4.63 -51.16
N MET A 362 20.45 4.48 -51.12
CA MET A 362 19.69 3.81 -52.18
C MET A 362 19.74 4.58 -53.50
N MET A 363 19.60 5.91 -53.45
CA MET A 363 19.68 6.77 -54.64
C MET A 363 21.06 6.70 -55.28
N GLN A 364 22.13 6.80 -54.47
CA GLN A 364 23.50 6.62 -54.96
C GLN A 364 23.74 5.22 -55.56
N ALA A 365 23.16 4.17 -54.97
CA ALA A 365 23.26 2.82 -55.52
C ALA A 365 22.51 2.66 -56.85
N ALA A 366 21.36 3.33 -57.01
CA ALA A 366 20.60 3.35 -58.26
C ALA A 366 21.36 4.08 -59.39
N ASP A 367 21.93 5.26 -59.10
CA ASP A 367 22.73 6.03 -60.05
C ASP A 367 23.96 5.22 -60.51
N ARG A 368 24.67 4.58 -59.56
CA ARG A 368 25.79 3.69 -59.88
C ARG A 368 25.37 2.52 -60.77
N ARG A 369 24.19 1.93 -60.52
CA ARG A 369 23.67 0.83 -61.35
C ARG A 369 23.40 1.30 -62.78
N GLN A 370 22.83 2.49 -62.96
CA GLN A 370 22.56 3.07 -64.27
C GLN A 370 23.85 3.44 -65.02
N GLU A 371 24.85 3.96 -64.32
CA GLU A 371 26.18 4.27 -64.88
C GLU A 371 26.87 3.00 -65.41
N VAL A 372 26.83 1.91 -64.64
CA VAL A 372 27.39 0.61 -65.02
C VAL A 372 26.69 0.04 -66.26
N GLU A 373 25.37 0.17 -66.38
CA GLU A 373 24.63 -0.31 -67.54
C GLU A 373 24.97 0.47 -68.82
N ARG A 374 25.17 1.78 -68.69
CA ARG A 374 25.61 2.66 -69.79
C ARG A 374 27.01 2.30 -70.28
N LEU A 375 27.94 2.01 -69.36
CA LEU A 375 29.31 1.60 -69.70
C LEU A 375 29.35 0.26 -70.42
N LYS A 376 28.53 -0.71 -69.98
CA LYS A 376 28.42 -2.01 -70.67
C LYS A 376 27.96 -1.88 -72.12
N LYS A 377 27.01 -0.99 -72.42
CA LYS A 377 26.55 -0.74 -73.79
C LYS A 377 27.65 -0.15 -74.67
N LYS A 378 28.50 0.73 -74.14
CA LYS A 378 29.63 1.31 -74.90
C LYS A 378 30.71 0.27 -75.21
N GLN A 379 31.08 -0.56 -74.24
CA GLN A 379 32.06 -1.63 -74.45
C GLN A 379 31.62 -2.62 -75.53
N ALA A 380 30.33 -2.99 -75.57
CA ALA A 380 29.82 -3.92 -76.57
C ALA A 380 29.97 -3.40 -78.01
N VAL A 381 29.92 -2.08 -78.22
CA VAL A 381 30.08 -1.46 -79.55
C VAL A 381 31.56 -1.43 -79.97
N GLU A 382 32.45 -1.07 -79.04
CA GLU A 382 33.90 -0.99 -79.32
C GLU A 382 34.53 -2.37 -79.60
N GLU A 383 34.05 -3.43 -78.95
CA GLU A 383 34.53 -4.81 -79.16
C GLU A 383 34.33 -5.28 -80.62
N VAL A 384 33.18 -4.94 -81.21
CA VAL A 384 32.82 -5.34 -82.59
C VAL A 384 33.67 -4.61 -83.62
N GLU A 385 34.01 -3.33 -83.41
CA GLU A 385 34.89 -2.58 -84.31
C GLU A 385 36.33 -3.09 -84.30
N MET A 386 36.83 -3.53 -83.14
CA MET A 386 38.20 -4.03 -83.02
C MET A 386 38.40 -5.39 -83.72
N GLN A 387 37.39 -6.26 -83.66
CA GLN A 387 37.45 -7.58 -84.30
C GLN A 387 37.54 -7.51 -85.83
N ASN A 388 36.80 -6.58 -86.44
CA ASN A 388 36.81 -6.39 -87.91
C ASN A 388 38.15 -5.86 -88.43
N ARG A 389 38.84 -4.97 -87.68
CA ARG A 389 40.16 -4.46 -88.09
C ARG A 389 41.26 -5.52 -88.03
N ARG A 390 41.16 -6.48 -87.10
CA ARG A 390 42.19 -7.51 -86.91
C ARG A 390 42.19 -8.55 -88.04
N GLY A 391 41.01 -8.91 -88.56
CA GLY A 391 40.88 -9.89 -89.64
C GLY A 391 41.52 -9.46 -90.97
N GLY A 392 41.58 -8.15 -91.28
CA GLY A 392 42.19 -7.66 -92.51
C GLY A 392 43.72 -7.76 -92.54
N VAL A 393 44.37 -7.53 -91.39
CA VAL A 393 45.84 -7.50 -91.28
C VAL A 393 46.46 -8.92 -91.26
N GLU A 394 45.73 -9.92 -90.76
CA GLU A 394 46.22 -11.31 -90.70
C GLU A 394 46.29 -11.99 -92.08
N ILE A 395 45.52 -11.53 -93.07
CA ILE A 395 45.50 -12.10 -94.43
C ILE A 395 46.72 -11.64 -95.23
N GLU A 396 47.09 -10.35 -95.15
CA GLU A 396 48.24 -9.80 -95.89
C GLU A 396 49.59 -10.29 -95.32
N LEU A 397 49.65 -10.57 -94.01
CA LEU A 397 50.86 -11.09 -93.36
C LEU A 397 51.13 -12.57 -93.71
N ALA A 398 50.10 -13.36 -94.02
CA ALA A 398 50.21 -14.79 -94.31
C ALA A 398 50.91 -15.11 -95.64
N GLU A 399 50.84 -14.22 -96.64
CA GLU A 399 51.46 -14.43 -97.95
C GLU A 399 52.98 -14.18 -97.95
N VAL A 400 53.46 -13.24 -97.14
CA VAL A 400 54.86 -12.76 -97.24
C VAL A 400 55.80 -13.39 -96.21
N GLN A 401 55.29 -13.78 -95.05
CA GLN A 401 56.07 -14.48 -94.01
C GLN A 401 56.82 -15.75 -94.51
N PRO A 402 56.21 -16.67 -95.32
CA PRO A 402 56.90 -17.89 -95.74
C PRO A 402 58.07 -17.65 -96.70
N LEU A 403 58.08 -16.54 -97.44
CA LEU A 403 59.17 -16.19 -98.37
C LEU A 403 60.43 -15.73 -97.62
N ILE A 404 60.27 -15.00 -96.51
CA ILE A 404 61.40 -14.65 -95.64
C ILE A 404 61.98 -15.88 -94.96
N ASP A 405 61.14 -16.77 -94.43
CA ASP A 405 61.63 -17.94 -93.69
C ASP A 405 62.43 -18.89 -94.60
N GLN A 406 62.01 -19.04 -95.87
CA GLN A 406 62.76 -19.80 -96.87
C GLN A 406 64.11 -19.13 -97.20
N ALA A 407 64.13 -17.82 -97.40
CA ALA A 407 65.37 -17.10 -97.71
C ALA A 407 66.35 -17.10 -96.52
N ARG A 408 65.86 -16.95 -95.28
CA ARG A 408 66.65 -17.05 -94.04
C ARG A 408 67.29 -18.43 -93.89
N LYS A 409 66.54 -19.50 -94.15
CA LYS A 409 67.03 -20.88 -94.10
C LYS A 409 68.11 -21.14 -95.14
N ALA A 410 67.96 -20.60 -96.36
CA ALA A 410 68.94 -20.76 -97.43
C ALA A 410 70.27 -20.04 -97.11
N VAL A 411 70.24 -18.84 -96.54
CA VAL A 411 71.45 -18.12 -96.09
C VAL A 411 72.13 -18.83 -94.90
N GLY A 412 71.35 -19.39 -93.99
CA GLY A 412 71.85 -20.19 -92.87
C GLY A 412 72.63 -21.45 -93.29
N GLN A 413 72.45 -21.94 -94.52
CA GLN A 413 73.15 -23.13 -95.03
C GLN A 413 74.47 -22.81 -95.76
N ILE A 414 74.84 -21.53 -95.92
CA ILE A 414 76.11 -21.16 -96.56
C ILE A 414 77.28 -21.59 -95.66
N LYS A 415 78.21 -22.39 -96.22
CA LYS A 415 79.44 -22.81 -95.53
C LYS A 415 80.44 -21.66 -95.47
N LYS A 416 81.19 -21.57 -94.37
CA LYS A 416 82.17 -20.51 -94.13
C LYS A 416 83.28 -20.49 -95.19
N GLU A 417 83.70 -21.67 -95.66
CA GLU A 417 84.69 -21.81 -96.74
C GLU A 417 84.29 -21.02 -98.00
N ASN A 418 83.01 -21.05 -98.38
CA ASN A 418 82.51 -20.38 -99.59
C ASN A 418 82.46 -18.84 -99.44
N ILE A 419 82.34 -18.33 -98.21
CA ILE A 419 82.40 -16.88 -97.91
C ILE A 419 83.85 -16.41 -97.95
N ASP A 420 84.78 -17.21 -97.40
CA ASP A 420 86.22 -16.93 -97.42
C ASP A 420 86.78 -16.98 -98.87
N GLU A 421 86.24 -17.84 -99.74
CA GLU A 421 86.58 -17.87 -101.17
C GLU A 421 86.29 -16.53 -101.86
N ILE A 422 85.09 -15.97 -101.68
CA ILE A 422 84.70 -14.66 -102.25
C ILE A 422 85.61 -13.55 -101.71
N ARG A 423 85.98 -13.60 -100.43
CA ARG A 423 86.87 -12.63 -99.79
C ARG A 423 88.29 -12.66 -100.36
N SER A 424 88.79 -13.85 -100.71
CA SER A 424 90.16 -14.05 -101.20
C SER A 424 90.40 -13.51 -102.62
N LEU A 425 89.34 -13.20 -103.37
CA LEU A 425 89.41 -12.67 -104.73
C LEU A 425 90.09 -11.29 -104.79
N LYS A 426 91.03 -11.11 -105.71
CA LYS A 426 91.73 -9.83 -105.92
C LYS A 426 90.77 -8.76 -106.47
N MET A 427 89.91 -9.14 -107.41
CA MET A 427 88.77 -8.37 -107.95
C MET A 427 87.52 -9.26 -108.01
N PRO A 428 86.34 -8.79 -107.59
CA PRO A 428 85.11 -9.58 -107.69
C PRO A 428 84.54 -9.52 -109.12
N PRO A 429 83.97 -10.63 -109.63
CA PRO A 429 83.07 -10.59 -110.78
C PRO A 429 81.87 -9.66 -110.52
N ASP A 430 81.40 -8.96 -111.55
CA ASP A 430 80.36 -7.94 -111.42
C ASP A 430 79.07 -8.47 -110.75
N ALA A 431 78.66 -9.70 -111.07
CA ALA A 431 77.47 -10.32 -110.47
C ALA A 431 77.57 -10.50 -108.93
N ILE A 432 78.76 -10.84 -108.41
CA ILE A 432 78.98 -10.98 -106.95
C ILE A 432 78.98 -9.60 -106.29
N ARG A 433 79.60 -8.61 -106.95
CA ARG A 433 79.65 -7.23 -106.45
C ARG A 433 78.25 -6.64 -106.31
N ASP A 434 77.38 -6.86 -107.29
CA ASP A 434 76.01 -6.34 -107.28
C ASP A 434 75.17 -6.95 -106.14
N VAL A 435 75.29 -8.26 -105.91
CA VAL A 435 74.56 -8.93 -104.82
C VAL A 435 75.04 -8.47 -103.45
N LEU A 436 76.36 -8.30 -103.27
CA LEU A 436 76.93 -7.77 -102.02
C LEU A 436 76.58 -6.30 -101.81
N GLU A 437 76.49 -5.51 -102.88
CA GLU A 437 75.97 -4.14 -102.85
C GLU A 437 74.52 -4.12 -102.36
N GLY A 438 73.69 -5.04 -102.85
CA GLY A 438 72.31 -5.20 -102.38
C GLY A 438 72.19 -5.59 -100.91
N VAL A 439 73.04 -6.50 -100.43
CA VAL A 439 73.05 -6.92 -99.01
C VAL A 439 73.46 -5.77 -98.10
N LEU A 440 74.52 -5.02 -98.44
CA LEU A 440 74.98 -3.89 -97.63
C LEU A 440 73.95 -2.74 -97.55
N LEU A 441 73.26 -2.45 -98.67
CA LEU A 441 72.20 -1.45 -98.70
C LEU A 441 70.99 -1.85 -97.85
N VAL A 442 70.62 -3.14 -97.82
CA VAL A 442 69.55 -3.65 -96.93
C VAL A 442 69.95 -3.55 -95.46
N LEU A 443 71.24 -3.71 -95.14
CA LEU A 443 71.79 -3.56 -93.79
C LEU A 443 72.09 -2.10 -93.39
N GLY A 444 71.82 -1.13 -94.27
CA GLY A 444 71.95 0.30 -93.98
C GLY A 444 73.36 0.87 -94.12
N GLN A 445 74.27 0.18 -94.81
CA GLN A 445 75.61 0.67 -95.12
C GLN A 445 75.67 1.24 -96.54
N ASP A 446 75.84 2.57 -96.65
CA ASP A 446 75.89 3.28 -97.94
C ASP A 446 77.28 3.21 -98.64
N ASP A 447 78.33 2.71 -97.96
CA ASP A 447 79.67 2.55 -98.56
C ASP A 447 79.77 1.21 -99.32
N THR A 448 79.58 1.30 -100.64
CA THR A 448 79.59 0.16 -101.59
C THR A 448 80.98 -0.12 -102.19
N SER A 449 82.06 0.39 -101.56
CA SER A 449 83.42 0.10 -101.98
C SER A 449 83.82 -1.36 -101.73
N TRP A 450 84.62 -1.95 -102.63
CA TRP A 450 85.07 -3.34 -102.51
C TRP A 450 85.87 -3.62 -101.22
N ASN A 451 86.60 -2.62 -100.72
CA ASN A 451 87.31 -2.71 -99.45
C ASN A 451 86.34 -2.84 -98.26
N ASN A 452 85.21 -2.13 -98.29
CA ASN A 452 84.17 -2.26 -97.27
C ASN A 452 83.44 -3.61 -97.38
N MET A 453 83.12 -4.07 -98.59
CA MET A 453 82.56 -5.42 -98.82
C MET A 453 83.48 -6.53 -98.29
N LYS A 454 84.79 -6.43 -98.50
CA LYS A 454 85.79 -7.36 -97.94
C LYS A 454 85.87 -7.32 -96.42
N LYS A 455 85.77 -6.12 -95.83
CA LYS A 455 85.75 -5.93 -94.38
C LYS A 455 84.49 -6.53 -93.77
N PHE A 456 83.34 -6.32 -94.41
CA PHE A 456 82.06 -6.91 -94.04
C PHE A 456 82.18 -8.43 -94.08
N LEU A 457 82.48 -9.05 -95.23
CA LEU A 457 82.63 -10.52 -95.36
C LEU A 457 83.68 -11.15 -94.42
N GLY A 458 84.66 -10.36 -93.95
CA GLY A 458 85.71 -10.82 -93.03
C GLY A 458 85.33 -10.82 -91.54
N ALA A 459 84.19 -10.23 -91.17
CA ALA A 459 83.74 -10.23 -89.78
C ALA A 459 83.25 -11.63 -89.36
N LYS A 460 83.60 -12.07 -88.13
CA LYS A 460 83.25 -13.41 -87.64
C LYS A 460 81.73 -13.67 -87.54
N ALA A 461 80.89 -12.63 -87.55
CA ALA A 461 79.45 -12.68 -87.28
C ALA A 461 78.54 -12.38 -88.50
N VAL A 462 79.08 -12.20 -89.71
CA VAL A 462 78.30 -11.80 -90.91
C VAL A 462 77.11 -12.70 -91.18
N LYS A 463 77.31 -14.02 -91.04
CA LYS A 463 76.26 -15.01 -91.31
C LYS A 463 75.10 -14.88 -90.32
N ASP A 464 75.39 -14.66 -89.05
CA ASP A 464 74.39 -14.50 -88.00
C ASP A 464 73.67 -13.15 -88.13
N GLU A 465 74.38 -12.10 -88.57
CA GLU A 465 73.83 -10.77 -88.81
C GLU A 465 72.82 -10.76 -89.97
N ILE A 466 73.09 -11.50 -91.05
CA ILE A 466 72.16 -11.62 -92.19
C ILE A 466 70.97 -12.53 -91.85
N VAL A 467 71.21 -13.64 -91.13
CA VAL A 467 70.13 -14.57 -90.73
C VAL A 467 69.19 -13.93 -89.71
N ASN A 468 69.68 -13.14 -88.77
CA ASN A 468 68.85 -12.57 -87.70
C ASN A 468 68.40 -11.13 -87.96
N TYR A 469 68.54 -10.64 -89.18
CA TYR A 469 68.09 -9.31 -89.54
C TYR A 469 66.56 -9.18 -89.47
N ASP A 470 66.09 -8.11 -88.85
CA ASP A 470 64.67 -7.81 -88.71
C ASP A 470 64.21 -6.95 -89.90
N ALA A 471 63.34 -7.50 -90.73
CA ALA A 471 62.83 -6.86 -91.93
C ALA A 471 62.01 -5.57 -91.65
N ASN A 472 61.58 -5.34 -90.40
CA ASN A 472 60.92 -4.09 -89.97
C ASN A 472 61.86 -2.89 -89.88
N LYS A 473 63.18 -3.11 -89.84
CA LYS A 473 64.18 -2.03 -89.75
C LYS A 473 64.48 -1.38 -91.11
N ILE A 474 63.92 -1.90 -92.20
CA ILE A 474 64.12 -1.37 -93.55
C ILE A 474 63.30 -0.10 -93.72
N THR A 475 63.96 1.06 -93.73
CA THR A 475 63.30 2.33 -93.97
C THR A 475 62.81 2.45 -95.43
N PRO A 476 61.79 3.28 -95.71
CA PRO A 476 61.34 3.53 -97.08
C PRO A 476 62.45 4.01 -98.02
N GLU A 477 63.44 4.75 -97.49
CA GLU A 477 64.61 5.22 -98.24
C GLU A 477 65.56 4.09 -98.63
N MET A 478 65.84 3.15 -97.70
CA MET A 478 66.65 1.95 -97.97
C MET A 478 65.99 1.07 -99.03
N ARG A 479 64.67 0.90 -98.96
CA ARG A 479 63.89 0.16 -99.96
C ARG A 479 63.99 0.79 -101.35
N ALA A 480 63.89 2.12 -101.46
CA ALA A 480 63.98 2.82 -102.73
C ALA A 480 65.36 2.64 -103.39
N LYS A 481 66.44 2.72 -102.59
CA LYS A 481 67.83 2.49 -103.05
C LYS A 481 68.02 1.05 -103.55
N VAL A 482 67.54 0.06 -102.80
CA VAL A 482 67.66 -1.37 -103.17
C VAL A 482 66.80 -1.72 -104.39
N ASN A 483 65.58 -1.17 -104.51
CA ASN A 483 64.74 -1.36 -105.71
C ASN A 483 65.37 -0.75 -106.96
N LYS A 484 66.02 0.42 -106.85
CA LYS A 484 66.75 1.03 -107.97
C LYS A 484 67.93 0.14 -108.43
N LEU A 485 68.61 -0.52 -107.48
CA LEU A 485 69.66 -1.49 -107.79
C LEU A 485 69.08 -2.74 -108.50
N LEU A 486 67.97 -3.29 -107.99
CA LEU A 486 67.28 -4.43 -108.58
C LEU A 486 66.72 -4.15 -109.98
N SER A 487 66.32 -2.91 -110.28
CA SER A 487 65.83 -2.53 -111.62
C SER A 487 66.95 -2.33 -112.64
N VAL A 488 68.11 -1.80 -112.23
CA VAL A 488 69.24 -1.51 -113.13
C VAL A 488 70.11 -2.75 -113.37
N LYS A 489 70.26 -3.61 -112.36
CA LYS A 489 71.17 -4.77 -112.38
C LYS A 489 70.45 -6.09 -112.11
N GLY A 490 69.18 -6.20 -112.53
CA GLY A 490 68.28 -7.31 -112.21
C GLY A 490 68.80 -8.69 -112.61
N ASN A 491 69.51 -8.80 -113.74
CA ASN A 491 70.10 -10.06 -114.21
C ASN A 491 71.12 -10.66 -113.22
N SER A 492 71.81 -9.83 -112.43
CA SER A 492 72.78 -10.27 -111.41
C SER A 492 72.11 -10.92 -110.18
N PHE A 493 70.80 -10.71 -109.97
CA PHE A 493 70.04 -11.22 -108.83
C PHE A 493 69.12 -12.40 -109.18
N GLU A 494 69.20 -12.93 -110.40
CA GLU A 494 68.52 -14.16 -110.78
C GLU A 494 69.29 -15.39 -110.32
N HIS A 495 68.59 -16.30 -109.63
CA HIS A 495 69.17 -17.48 -109.01
C HIS A 495 70.03 -18.31 -109.98
N ALA A 496 69.61 -18.46 -111.24
CA ALA A 496 70.32 -19.23 -112.25
C ALA A 496 71.66 -18.60 -112.69
N VAL A 497 71.75 -17.27 -112.72
CA VAL A 497 72.93 -16.52 -113.19
C VAL A 497 73.97 -16.45 -112.07
N ILE A 498 73.55 -16.06 -110.86
CA ILE A 498 74.47 -15.89 -109.75
C ILE A 498 75.01 -17.22 -109.22
N HIS A 499 74.21 -18.30 -109.24
CA HIS A 499 74.64 -19.63 -108.78
C HIS A 499 75.78 -20.22 -109.65
N ARG A 500 75.82 -19.88 -110.94
CA ARG A 500 76.93 -20.28 -111.84
C ARG A 500 78.25 -19.57 -111.50
N VAL A 501 78.17 -18.35 -110.97
CA VAL A 501 79.34 -17.52 -110.66
C VAL A 501 79.80 -17.73 -109.21
N SER A 502 78.88 -17.93 -108.28
CA SER A 502 79.18 -18.33 -106.90
C SER A 502 77.99 -18.98 -106.22
N VAL A 503 78.22 -20.18 -105.67
CA VAL A 503 77.23 -20.93 -104.89
C VAL A 503 76.82 -20.18 -103.60
N ALA A 504 77.73 -19.37 -103.03
CA ALA A 504 77.44 -18.59 -101.82
C ALA A 504 76.70 -17.27 -102.08
N ALA A 505 76.83 -16.68 -103.27
CA ALA A 505 76.13 -15.42 -103.60
C ALA A 505 74.66 -15.64 -103.96
N SER A 506 74.27 -16.83 -104.41
CA SER A 506 72.88 -17.13 -104.82
C SER A 506 71.84 -17.01 -103.70
N PRO A 507 72.03 -17.60 -102.52
CA PRO A 507 71.08 -17.46 -101.42
C PRO A 507 70.99 -16.01 -100.88
N LEU A 508 72.09 -15.25 -100.97
CA LEU A 508 72.11 -13.84 -100.58
C LEU A 508 71.25 -12.97 -101.50
N ALA A 509 71.22 -13.25 -102.80
CA ALA A 509 70.35 -12.55 -103.75
C ALA A 509 68.86 -12.79 -103.47
N ALA A 510 68.48 -14.02 -103.12
CA ALA A 510 67.11 -14.36 -102.74
C ALA A 510 66.68 -13.67 -101.43
N TRP A 511 67.61 -13.59 -100.46
CA TRP A 511 67.40 -12.89 -99.19
C TRP A 511 67.16 -11.39 -99.36
N VAL A 512 67.90 -10.71 -100.24
CA VAL A 512 67.67 -9.28 -100.53
C VAL A 512 66.26 -9.07 -101.10
N LYS A 513 65.81 -9.93 -102.02
CA LYS A 513 64.46 -9.84 -102.63
C LYS A 513 63.33 -10.06 -101.61
N ALA A 514 63.46 -11.08 -100.75
CA ALA A 514 62.44 -11.40 -99.75
C ALA A 514 62.26 -10.29 -98.70
N ASN A 515 63.36 -9.70 -98.21
CA ASN A 515 63.31 -8.62 -97.23
C ASN A 515 62.71 -7.32 -97.80
N VAL A 516 62.96 -7.02 -99.07
CA VAL A 516 62.34 -5.86 -99.75
C VAL A 516 60.84 -6.06 -99.91
N GLN A 517 60.37 -7.28 -100.23
CA GLN A 517 58.94 -7.59 -100.35
C GLN A 517 58.19 -7.52 -99.01
N TYR A 518 58.78 -8.04 -97.93
CA TYR A 518 58.18 -7.95 -96.60
C TYR A 518 57.99 -6.53 -96.13
N SER A 519 58.98 -5.66 -96.34
CA SER A 519 58.85 -4.27 -95.91
C SER A 519 57.68 -3.53 -96.60
N LYS A 520 57.17 -4.03 -97.75
CA LYS A 520 56.02 -3.43 -98.46
C LYS A 520 54.69 -3.63 -97.72
N VAL A 521 54.55 -4.72 -96.96
CA VAL A 521 53.42 -5.02 -96.08
C VAL A 521 53.68 -4.34 -94.73
#